data_AF-A0A8S4QTZ9-F1
#
_entry.id   AF-A0A8S4QTZ9-F1
#
_cell.length_a   1.000
_cell.length_b   1.000
_cell.length_c   1.000
_cell.angle_alpha   90.00
_cell.angle_beta   90.00
_cell.angle_gamma   90.00
#
_symmetry.space_group_name_H-M   'P 1'
#
loop_
_entity.id
_entity.type
_entity.pdbx_description
1 polymer ?
#
loop_
_entity_poly.entity_id
_entity_poly.type
_entity_poly.pdbx_seq_one_letter_code
_entity_poly.pdbx_strand_id
1 'polypeptide(L)' 'CKIKALRAKTNTYIKTPVRGEEPVFVVTGRKEDVARAKREILSAAEHFSQIRASRKCGAAPPPPAGAPG' A
#
# COMPACT_ATOMS: atom_id res chain seq x y z
N CYS A 1 -5.94 10.52 -3.87
CA CYS A 1 -4.74 9.79 -3.41
C CYS A 1 -5.15 8.57 -2.57
N LYS A 2 -4.63 7.37 -2.84
CA LYS A 2 -5.03 6.12 -2.15
C LYS A 2 -4.88 6.17 -0.63
N ILE A 3 -3.82 6.83 -0.14
CA ILE A 3 -3.60 6.97 1.31
C ILE A 3 -4.67 7.84 2.00
N LYS A 4 -5.21 8.86 1.31
CA LYS A 4 -6.30 9.69 1.85
C LYS A 4 -7.58 8.87 2.00
N ALA A 5 -7.86 8.00 1.04
CA ALA A 5 -9.02 7.10 1.11
C ALA A 5 -8.86 6.08 2.26
N LEU A 6 -7.66 5.53 2.45
CA LEU A 6 -7.40 4.63 3.58
C LEU A 6 -7.64 5.32 4.92
N ARG A 7 -7.11 6.54 5.11
CA ARG A 7 -7.33 7.35 6.32
C ARG A 7 -8.81 7.54 6.63
N ALA A 8 -9.62 7.89 5.62
CA ALA A 8 -11.06 8.05 5.79
C ALA A 8 -11.75 6.71 6.11
N LYS A 9 -11.38 5.63 5.43
CA LYS A 9 -11.94 4.28 5.65
C LYS A 9 -11.67 3.74 7.05
N THR A 10 -10.46 3.98 7.58
CA THR A 10 -10.03 3.44 8.88
C THR A 10 -10.09 4.47 10.00
N ASN A 11 -10.56 5.69 9.78
CA ASN A 11 -10.55 6.75 10.81
C ASN A 11 -9.17 6.90 11.50
N THR A 12 -8.09 6.80 10.72
CA THR A 12 -6.72 6.92 11.24
C THR A 12 -6.02 8.15 10.66
N TYR A 13 -5.09 8.68 11.45
CA TYR A 13 -4.07 9.60 10.98
C TYR A 13 -2.89 8.79 10.45
N ILE A 14 -2.56 8.96 9.17
CA ILE A 14 -1.41 8.32 8.55
C ILE A 14 -0.45 9.43 8.08
N LYS A 15 0.70 9.53 8.74
CA LYS A 15 1.81 10.40 8.30
C LYS A 15 2.57 9.68 7.20
N THR A 16 2.63 10.32 6.04
CA THR A 16 3.44 9.85 4.91
C THR A 16 4.89 10.30 5.14
N PRO A 17 5.89 9.40 5.04
CA PRO A 17 7.28 9.78 5.16
C PRO A 17 7.70 10.75 4.06
N VAL A 18 8.66 11.62 4.33
CA VAL A 18 9.16 12.58 3.35
C VAL A 18 10.10 11.87 2.37
N ARG A 19 10.18 12.36 1.13
CA ARG A 19 11.15 11.86 0.16
C ARG A 19 12.56 12.10 0.69
N GLY A 20 13.32 11.04 0.90
CA GLY A 20 14.68 11.09 1.45
C GLY A 20 14.77 10.65 2.92
N GLU A 21 13.64 10.50 3.61
CA GLU A 21 13.58 9.86 4.92
C GLU A 21 13.35 8.36 4.81
N GLU A 22 13.43 7.66 5.94
CA GLU A 22 13.06 6.25 6.01
C GLU A 22 11.61 6.04 5.55
N PRO A 23 11.33 4.99 4.75
CA PRO A 23 10.01 4.74 4.18
C PRO A 23 9.03 4.13 5.20
N VAL A 24 8.90 4.77 6.36
CA VAL A 24 8.09 4.32 7.48
C VAL A 24 6.83 5.17 7.57
N PHE A 25 5.67 4.52 7.45
CA PHE A 25 4.39 5.16 7.72
C PHE A 25 4.11 5.16 9.21
N VAL A 26 3.83 6.34 9.77
CA VAL A 26 3.36 6.46 11.16
C VAL A 26 1.84 6.51 11.15
N VAL A 27 1.20 5.60 11.88
CA VAL A 27 -0.25 5.47 11.95
C VAL A 27 -0.72 5.70 13.39
N THR A 28 -1.68 6.59 13.58
CA THR A 28 -2.25 6.93 14.88
C THR A 28 -3.78 6.89 14.80
N GLY A 29 -4.43 6.33 15.81
CA GLY A 29 -5.88 6.18 15.87
C GLY A 29 -6.29 5.13 16.91
N ARG A 30 -7.53 4.66 16.84
CA ARG A 30 -7.99 3.56 17.68
C ARG A 30 -7.25 2.26 17.37
N LYS A 31 -7.08 1.39 18.36
CA LYS A 31 -6.25 0.17 18.25
C LYS A 31 -6.71 -0.74 17.10
N GLU A 32 -8.01 -0.95 16.99
CA GLU A 32 -8.68 -1.75 15.96
C GLU A 32 -8.53 -1.13 14.56
N ASP A 33 -8.63 0.19 14.47
CA ASP A 33 -8.53 0.98 13.25
C ASP A 33 -7.07 1.02 12.74
N VAL A 34 -6.11 1.16 13.65
CA VAL A 34 -4.67 1.10 13.35
C VAL A 34 -4.28 -0.29 12.85
N ALA A 35 -4.78 -1.35 13.49
CA ALA A 35 -4.50 -2.72 13.05
C ALA A 35 -5.04 -3.01 11.63
N ARG A 36 -6.20 -2.44 11.28
CA ARG A 36 -6.74 -2.50 9.91
C ARG A 36 -5.89 -1.71 8.92
N ALA A 37 -5.56 -0.46 9.24
CA ALA A 37 -4.74 0.38 8.38
C ALA A 37 -3.35 -0.22 8.14
N LYS A 38 -2.70 -0.76 9.18
CA LYS A 38 -1.39 -1.42 9.09
C LYS A 38 -1.43 -2.61 8.13
N ARG A 39 -2.44 -3.48 8.23
CA ARG A 39 -2.59 -4.64 7.35
C ARG A 39 -2.74 -4.24 5.88
N GLU A 40 -3.58 -3.25 5.61
CA GLU A 40 -3.80 -2.72 4.25
C GLU A 40 -2.51 -2.12 3.66
N ILE A 41 -1.75 -1.36 4.45
CA ILE A 41 -0.47 -0.77 4.02
C ILE A 41 0.56 -1.87 3.71
N LEU A 42 0.70 -2.87 4.58
CA LEU A 42 1.65 -3.97 4.39
C LEU A 42 1.30 -4.83 3.17
N SER A 43 0.02 -5.19 3.02
CA SER A 43 -0.46 -5.95 1.86
C SER A 43 -0.21 -5.19 0.56
N ALA A 44 -0.48 -3.89 0.54
CA ALA A 44 -0.17 -3.04 -0.60
C ALA A 44 1.35 -2.96 -0.86
N ALA A 45 2.17 -2.84 0.18
CA ALA A 45 3.63 -2.79 0.04
C ALA A 45 4.19 -4.07 -0.59
N GLU A 46 3.72 -5.23 -0.16
CA GLU A 46 4.11 -6.53 -0.74
C GLU A 46 3.68 -6.62 -2.21
N HIS A 47 2.42 -6.27 -2.51
CA HIS A 47 1.90 -6.29 -3.87
C HIS A 47 2.68 -5.38 -4.83
N PHE A 48 2.95 -4.14 -4.44
CA PHE A 48 3.75 -3.22 -5.26
C PHE A 48 5.23 -3.59 -5.32
N SER A 49 5.75 -4.29 -4.31
CA SER A 49 7.12 -4.82 -4.33
C SER A 49 7.27 -5.90 -5.39
N GLN A 50 6.34 -6.87 -5.46
CA GLN A 50 6.33 -7.91 -6.48
C GLN A 50 6.24 -7.33 -7.89
N ILE A 51 5.31 -6.40 -8.11
CA ILE A 51 5.15 -5.72 -9.40
C ILE A 51 6.41 -4.94 -9.80
N ARG A 52 7.11 -4.31 -8.84
CA ARG A 52 8.38 -3.62 -9.12
C ARG A 52 9.51 -4.59 -9.44
N ALA A 53 9.61 -5.68 -8.71
CA ALA A 53 10.61 -6.71 -8.97
C ALA A 53 10.45 -7.31 -10.37
N SER A 54 9.21 -7.63 -10.77
CA SER A 54 8.89 -8.18 -12.09
C SER A 54 9.18 -7.22 -13.26
N ARG A 55 9.22 -5.89 -13.04
CA ARG A 55 9.54 -4.91 -14.10
C ARG A 55 11.05 -4.65 -14.26
N LYS A 56 11.89 -5.06 -13.30
CA LYS A 56 13.34 -4.82 -13.32
C LYS A 56 14.09 -5.77 -14.27
N CYS A 57 13.53 -6.95 -14.52
CA CYS A 57 13.92 -7.80 -15.66
C CYS A 57 12.90 -7.55 -16.78
N GLY A 58 13.35 -7.26 -17.99
CA GLY A 58 12.50 -6.95 -19.15
C GLY A 58 11.67 -8.12 -19.69
N ALA A 59 11.02 -8.90 -18.83
CA ALA A 59 10.00 -9.86 -19.22
C ALA A 59 8.63 -9.20 -18.97
N ALA A 60 7.86 -9.04 -20.05
CA ALA A 60 6.49 -8.56 -20.00
C ALA A 60 5.70 -9.29 -18.89
N PRO A 61 4.83 -8.59 -18.13
CA PRO A 61 4.02 -9.23 -17.12
C PRO A 61 3.08 -10.25 -17.79
N PRO A 62 2.83 -11.44 -17.20
CA PRO A 62 1.70 -12.24 -17.64
C PRO A 62 0.41 -11.42 -17.43
N PRO A 63 -0.56 -11.48 -18.35
CA PRO A 63 -1.78 -10.71 -18.22
C PRO A 63 -2.53 -11.12 -16.94
N PRO A 64 -3.25 -10.19 -16.29
CA PRO A 64 -4.12 -10.56 -15.19
C PRO A 64 -5.20 -11.51 -15.73
N ALA A 65 -5.21 -12.74 -15.23
CA ALA A 65 -6.31 -13.66 -15.43
C ALA A 65 -7.57 -13.06 -14.78
N GLY A 66 -8.44 -12.48 -15.60
CA GLY A 66 -9.71 -11.92 -15.14
C GLY A 66 -10.17 -10.69 -15.90
N ALA A 67 -10.37 -10.83 -17.21
CA ALA A 67 -11.26 -9.95 -17.96
C ALA A 67 -12.53 -10.75 -18.30
N PRO A 68 -13.70 -10.40 -17.74
CA PRO A 68 -14.97 -10.75 -18.34
C PRO A 68 -15.42 -9.58 -19.23
N GLY A 69 -15.66 -9.86 -20.52
CA GLY A 69 -16.29 -8.94 -21.48
C GLY A 69 -15.47 -8.70 -22.72
#